data_AF-A0AAF0XRM7-F1
#
_entry.id   AF-A0AAF0XRM7-F1
#
_cell.length_a   1.000
_cell.length_b   1.000
_cell.length_c   1.000
_cell.angle_alpha   90.00
_cell.angle_beta   90.00
_cell.angle_gamma   90.00
#
_symmetry.space_group_name_H-M   'P 1'
#
loop_
_entity.id
_entity.type
_entity.pdbx_description
1 polymer ?
#
loop_
_entity_poly.entity_id
_entity_poly.type
_entity_poly.pdbx_seq_one_letter_code
_entity_poly.pdbx_strand_id
1 'polypeptide(L)'
;MKYDFKCKSLGYKLFYVIYYLHIFLRQGHVEALLSAAIEKCRARKVHQISPHVDPSRTAALNLYKKFGFQVNSLVEGYYSSDRNAYQMYLDFEIY
;
A
#
# COMPACT_ATOMS: atom_id res chain seq x y z
N MET A 1 -5.21 9.93 11.35
CA MET A 1 -3.91 9.47 10.82
C MET A 1 -4.09 9.23 9.32
N LYS A 2 -3.33 9.92 8.44
CA LYS A 2 -3.50 9.88 6.98
C LYS A 2 -2.54 8.85 6.39
N TYR A 3 -3.04 7.89 5.61
CA TYR A 3 -2.21 7.04 4.75
C TYR A 3 -2.38 7.55 3.32
N ASP A 4 -1.29 7.99 2.68
CA ASP A 4 -1.31 8.52 1.32
C ASP A 4 -0.90 7.40 0.35
N PHE A 5 -1.79 7.10 -0.60
CA PHE A 5 -1.63 6.06 -1.60
C PHE A 5 -1.49 6.75 -2.95
N LYS A 6 -0.30 6.70 -3.55
CA LYS A 6 -0.03 7.30 -4.86
C LYS A 6 -0.03 6.20 -5.92
N CYS A 7 -1.04 6.22 -6.79
CA CYS A 7 -1.10 5.40 -8.00
C CYS A 7 -0.55 6.22 -9.16
N LYS A 8 0.60 5.82 -9.72
CA LYS A 8 1.19 6.43 -10.92
C LYS A 8 0.62 5.73 -12.16
N SER A 9 -0.50 6.20 -12.69
CA SER A 9 -0.88 5.85 -14.06
C SER A 9 -1.94 6.77 -14.66
N LEU A 10 -2.85 7.34 -13.88
CA LEU A 10 -3.91 8.18 -14.44
C LEU A 10 -4.16 9.38 -13.52
N GLY A 11 -4.34 10.57 -14.12
CA GLY A 11 -4.51 11.89 -13.49
C GLY A 11 -5.73 12.06 -12.58
N TYR A 12 -6.18 10.99 -11.93
CA TYR A 12 -7.20 10.99 -10.90
C TYR A 12 -6.73 10.12 -9.74
N LYS A 13 -6.42 10.83 -8.64
CA LYS A 13 -6.29 10.34 -7.27
C LYS A 13 -7.24 9.19 -6.99
N LEU A 14 -6.77 7.94 -7.09
CA LEU A 14 -7.47 6.78 -6.53
C LEU A 14 -7.23 6.72 -5.01
N PHE A 15 -7.60 7.80 -4.33
CA PHE A 15 -7.76 7.84 -2.88
C PHE A 15 -9.00 7.02 -2.55
N TYR A 16 -8.88 5.79 -2.04
CA TYR A 16 -9.81 5.32 -0.99
C TYR A 16 -9.57 3.92 -0.43
N VAL A 17 -8.58 3.13 -0.86
CA VAL A 17 -8.68 1.69 -0.55
C VAL A 17 -8.12 1.28 0.82
N ILE A 18 -7.27 2.09 1.47
CA ILE A 18 -6.51 1.64 2.65
C ILE A 18 -6.71 2.53 3.89
N TYR A 19 -7.70 3.41 3.93
CA TYR A 19 -8.07 4.06 5.21
C TYR A 19 -8.65 3.04 6.21
N TYR A 20 -9.20 1.93 5.73
CA TYR A 20 -9.85 0.90 6.55
C TYR A 20 -8.96 -0.24 7.02
N LEU A 21 -7.71 -0.33 6.55
CA LEU A 21 -6.84 -1.48 6.87
C LEU A 21 -6.54 -1.59 8.36
N HIS A 22 -6.41 -0.46 9.07
CA HIS A 22 -6.12 -0.48 10.51
C HIS A 22 -7.31 -0.94 11.37
N ILE A 23 -8.55 -0.85 10.87
CA ILE A 23 -9.77 -1.21 11.63
C ILE A 23 -10.05 -2.72 11.53
N PHE A 24 -9.64 -3.39 10.43
CA PHE A 24 -10.04 -4.77 10.16
C PHE A 24 -8.96 -5.85 10.44
N LEU A 25 -7.75 -5.47 10.88
CA LEU A 25 -6.62 -6.40 11.10
C LEU A 25 -6.90 -7.54 12.09
N ARG A 26 -7.97 -7.46 12.88
CA ARG A 26 -8.32 -8.47 13.89
C ARG A 26 -9.27 -9.58 13.41
N GLN A 27 -9.70 -9.61 12.15
CA GLN A 27 -10.76 -10.55 11.72
C GLN A 27 -10.57 -11.21 10.35
N GLY A 28 -9.37 -11.25 9.75
CA GLY A 28 -9.14 -11.92 8.46
C GLY A 28 -9.72 -11.23 7.21
N HIS A 29 -10.54 -10.19 7.39
CA HIS A 29 -11.15 -9.40 6.30
C HIS A 29 -10.14 -8.52 5.55
N VAL A 30 -8.99 -8.23 6.17
CA VAL A 30 -7.95 -7.37 5.63
C VAL A 30 -7.31 -7.96 4.37
N GLU A 31 -7.04 -9.27 4.36
CA GLU A 31 -6.45 -9.92 3.19
C GLU A 31 -7.42 -9.93 2.01
N ALA A 32 -8.70 -10.22 2.27
CA ALA A 32 -9.75 -10.19 1.26
C ALA A 32 -9.92 -8.77 0.66
N LEU A 33 -9.89 -7.74 1.50
CA LEU A 33 -10.00 -6.36 1.05
C LEU A 33 -8.79 -5.93 0.21
N LEU A 34 -7.57 -6.27 0.65
CA LEU A 34 -6.34 -5.97 -0.09
C LEU A 34 -6.30 -6.74 -1.42
N SER A 35 -6.70 -8.01 -1.43
CA SER A 35 -6.84 -8.81 -2.65
C SER A 35 -7.82 -8.16 -3.64
N ALA A 36 -9.03 -7.81 -3.18
CA ALA A 36 -10.03 -7.15 -4.01
C ALA A 36 -9.55 -5.79 -4.52
N ALA A 37 -8.76 -5.05 -3.73
CA ALA A 37 -8.14 -3.80 -4.14
C ALA A 37 -7.14 -3.98 -5.28
N ILE A 38 -6.26 -4.98 -5.15
CA ILE A 38 -5.24 -5.33 -6.15
C ILE A 38 -5.93 -5.72 -7.46
N GLU A 39 -6.94 -6.59 -7.40
CA GLU A 39 -7.68 -7.02 -8.59
C GLU A 39 -8.44 -5.87 -9.26
N LYS A 40 -9.01 -4.95 -8.48
CA LYS A 40 -9.64 -3.74 -9.03
C LYS A 40 -8.63 -2.82 -9.72
N CYS A 41 -7.39 -2.72 -9.21
CA CYS A 41 -6.32 -1.97 -9.85
C CYS A 41 -5.86 -2.65 -11.15
N ARG A 42 -5.67 -3.98 -11.12
CA ARG A 42 -5.35 -4.80 -12.28
C ARG A 42 -6.38 -4.64 -13.40
N ALA A 43 -7.67 -4.76 -13.08
CA ALA A 43 -8.77 -4.58 -14.03
C ALA A 43 -8.82 -3.18 -14.66
N ARG A 44 -8.30 -2.17 -13.95
CA ARG A 44 -8.20 -0.78 -14.42
C ARG A 44 -6.90 -0.49 -15.19
N LYS A 45 -6.07 -1.52 -15.43
CA LYS A 45 -4.75 -1.39 -16.09
C LYS A 45 -3.83 -0.42 -15.35
N VAL A 46 -3.92 -0.37 -14.03
CA VAL A 46 -2.91 0.30 -13.21
C VAL A 46 -1.59 -0.45 -13.38
N HIS A 47 -0.50 0.25 -13.65
CA HIS A 47 0.82 -0.37 -13.81
C HIS A 47 1.45 -0.75 -12.46
N GLN A 48 1.27 0.11 -11.45
CA GLN A 48 1.94 -0.03 -10.16
C GLN A 48 1.07 0.49 -9.02
N ILE A 49 1.13 -0.20 -7.87
CA ILE A 49 0.60 0.26 -6.59
C ILE A 49 1.75 0.62 -5.66
N SER A 50 1.79 1.83 -5.09
CA SER A 50 2.90 2.24 -4.19
C SER A 50 2.42 2.86 -2.86
N PRO A 51 2.24 2.06 -1.79
CA PRO A 51 1.89 2.58 -0.47
C PRO A 51 3.13 3.05 0.31
N HIS A 52 2.93 4.00 1.22
CA HIS A 52 3.90 4.36 2.26
C HIS A 52 3.48 3.72 3.58
N VAL A 53 4.41 3.02 4.24
CA VAL A 53 4.16 2.26 5.47
C VAL A 53 5.21 2.61 6.51
N ASP A 54 4.77 2.94 7.72
CA ASP A 54 5.70 3.16 8.83
C ASP A 54 6.50 1.86 9.15
N PRO A 55 7.84 1.91 9.23
CA PRO A 55 8.69 0.74 9.51
C PRO A 55 8.34 -0.02 10.79
N SER A 56 7.76 0.65 11.80
CA SER A 56 7.32 0.03 13.05
C SER A 56 6.06 -0.81 12.91
N ARG A 57 5.32 -0.72 11.79
CA ARG A 57 4.06 -1.44 11.54
C ARG A 57 4.31 -2.79 10.89
N THR A 58 5.00 -3.67 11.62
CA THR A 58 5.40 -5.01 11.17
C THR A 58 4.25 -5.85 10.60
N ALA A 59 3.06 -5.80 11.21
CA ALA A 59 1.87 -6.51 10.70
C ALA A 59 1.46 -6.05 9.28
N ALA A 60 1.48 -4.73 9.02
CA ALA A 60 1.16 -4.19 7.71
C ALA A 60 2.26 -4.52 6.69
N LEU A 61 3.53 -4.39 7.09
CA LEU A 61 4.67 -4.76 6.23
C LEU A 61 4.61 -6.22 5.81
N ASN A 62 4.35 -7.13 6.75
CA ASN A 62 4.24 -8.56 6.47
C ASN A 62 3.06 -8.88 5.57
N LEU A 63 1.92 -8.21 5.77
CA LEU A 63 0.77 -8.32 4.88
C LEU A 63 1.13 -7.89 3.45
N TYR A 64 1.71 -6.70 3.26
CA TYR A 64 2.09 -6.24 1.92
C TYR A 64 3.10 -7.19 1.27
N LYS A 65 4.13 -7.63 2.01
CA LYS A 65 5.10 -8.63 1.50
C LYS A 65 4.43 -9.92 1.06
N LYS A 66 3.44 -10.42 1.82
CA LYS A 66 2.66 -11.62 1.46
C LYS A 66 1.94 -11.47 0.11
N PHE A 67 1.52 -10.25 -0.24
CA PHE A 67 0.88 -9.94 -1.52
C PHE A 67 1.87 -9.54 -2.64
N GLY A 68 3.17 -9.76 -2.43
CA GLY A 68 4.20 -9.52 -3.45
C GLY A 68 4.73 -8.07 -3.50
N PHE A 69 4.36 -7.23 -2.54
CA PHE A 69 4.94 -5.89 -2.47
C PHE A 69 6.40 -5.94 -2.06
N GLN A 70 7.20 -5.08 -2.68
CA GLN A 70 8.63 -4.92 -2.42
C GLN A 70 8.90 -3.54 -1.82
N VAL A 71 9.97 -3.41 -1.03
CA VAL A 71 10.40 -2.10 -0.52
C VAL A 71 11.24 -1.43 -1.60
N ASN A 72 10.83 -0.24 -2.05
CA ASN A 72 11.60 0.58 -2.97
C ASN A 72 12.65 1.42 -2.23
N SER A 73 12.21 2.15 -1.20
CA SER A 73 13.07 3.09 -0.48
C SER A 73 12.55 3.41 0.92
N LEU A 74 13.42 3.94 1.77
CA LEU A 74 13.05 4.60 3.02
C LEU A 74 12.91 6.11 2.76
N VAL A 75 11.75 6.66 3.07
CA VAL A 75 11.46 8.09 3.00
C VAL A 75 11.58 8.66 4.41
N GLU A 76 12.64 9.43 4.63
CA GLU A 76 12.91 10.08 5.92
C GLU A 76 11.87 11.17 6.22
N GLY A 77 11.48 11.30 7.47
CA GLY A 77 10.61 12.39 7.91
C GLY A 77 9.16 12.34 7.39
N TYR A 78 8.73 11.23 6.77
CA TYR A 78 7.47 11.15 6.01
C TYR A 78 6.21 11.46 6.85
N TYR A 79 6.13 10.90 8.06
CA TYR A 79 4.99 11.14 8.96
C TYR A 79 5.26 12.27 9.96
N SER A 80 6.49 12.38 10.42
CA SER A 80 7.03 13.43 11.31
C SER A 80 8.56 13.38 11.25
N SER A 81 9.26 14.37 11.80
CA SER A 81 10.74 14.45 11.79
C SER A 81 11.45 13.21 12.31
N ASP A 82 10.82 12.45 13.19
CA ASP A 82 11.29 11.22 13.82
C ASP A 82 10.66 9.94 13.24
N ARG A 83 9.74 10.05 12.26
CA ARG A 83 8.99 8.93 11.71
C ARG A 83 9.06 8.85 10.19
N ASN A 84 9.84 7.88 9.76
CA ASN A 84 10.07 7.55 8.36
C ASN A 84 8.94 6.66 7.80
N ALA A 85 8.94 6.45 6.49
CA ALA A 85 8.07 5.49 5.83
C ALA A 85 8.88 4.63 4.84
N TYR A 86 8.63 3.33 4.81
CA TYR A 86 8.97 2.53 3.63
C TYR A 86 7.99 2.87 2.51
N GLN A 87 8.51 3.35 1.39
CA GLN A 87 7.78 3.34 0.13
C GLN A 87 7.86 1.92 -0.43
N MET A 88 6.73 1.22 -0.43
CA MET A 88 6.62 -0.10 -1.05
C MET A 88 6.00 0.01 -2.44
N TYR A 89 6.11 -1.04 -3.23
CA TYR A 89 5.45 -1.13 -4.53
C TYR A 89 5.05 -2.56 -4.90
N LEU A 90 3.99 -2.68 -5.70
CA LEU A 90 3.60 -3.89 -6.43
C LEU A 90 3.41 -3.51 -7.89
N ASP A 91 4.21 -4.11 -8.77
CA ASP A 91 4.09 -3.95 -10.21
C ASP A 91 3.18 -5.03 -10.80
N PHE A 92 2.33 -4.62 -11.74
CA PHE A 92 1.47 -5.53 -12.50
C PHE A 92 2.09 -5.94 -13.84
N GLU A 93 3.14 -5.27 -14.28
CA GLU A 93 3.89 -5.65 -15.46
C GLU A 93 5.01 -6.61 -15.06
N ILE A 94 4.87 -7.87 -15.45
CA ILE A 94 5.95 -8.85 -15.47
C ILE A 94 6.44 -8.86 -16.91
N TYR A 95 7.72 -8.51 -17.11
CA TYR A 95 8.41 -8.60 -18.39
C TYR A 95 8.49 -10.05 -18.88
#